data_AF-A0AAD4Q9A9-F1
#
_entry.id   AF-A0AAD4Q9A9-F1
#
_cell.length_a   1.000
_cell.length_b   1.000
_cell.length_c   1.000
_cell.angle_alpha   90.00
_cell.angle_beta   90.00
_cell.angle_gamma   90.00
#
_symmetry.space_group_name_H-M   'P 1'
#
loop_
_entity.id
_entity.type
_entity.pdbx_description
1 polymer ?
#
loop_
_entity_poly.entity_id
_entity_poly.type
_entity_poly.pdbx_seq_one_letter_code
_entity_poly.pdbx_strand_id
1 'polypeptide(L)'
;MGSYRRGKSTCGDIDIMVTRPPDDGRTHAGILPKLLSALRSAGIITEDLLSLAPDATDSLEVTYRGLCVCPTKPGQESPSRSQIRRRIDILAIPWESRGAALIYFTGDDIFNRSLRLKANKMGYSLNQRGLFEGVVRSLEDRAIKTNAGNVIASETEEEIFRILGVPWVEAHERAVRG
;
A
#
# COMPACT_ATOMS: atom_id res chain seq x y z
N MET A 1 -2.89 1.55 6.80
CA MET A 1 -2.47 0.16 6.55
C MET A 1 -1.43 -0.21 7.60
N GLY A 2 -0.45 -1.05 7.29
CA GLY A 2 0.68 -1.36 8.16
C GLY A 2 0.30 -1.91 9.51
N SER A 3 1.15 -1.65 10.51
CA SER A 3 0.93 -2.12 11.89
C SER A 3 -0.35 -1.58 12.52
N TYR A 4 -0.82 -0.41 12.09
CA TYR A 4 -2.08 0.17 12.54
C TYR A 4 -3.26 -0.73 12.16
N ARG A 5 -3.34 -1.15 10.89
CA ARG A 5 -4.40 -2.07 10.44
C ARG A 5 -4.29 -3.46 11.07
N ARG A 6 -3.08 -3.87 11.48
CA ARG A 6 -2.87 -5.10 12.27
C ARG A 6 -3.19 -4.95 13.77
N GLY A 7 -3.72 -3.81 14.21
CA GLY A 7 -4.14 -3.59 15.60
C GLY A 7 -2.99 -3.48 16.60
N LYS A 8 -1.76 -3.18 16.16
CA LYS A 8 -0.66 -2.97 17.11
C LYS A 8 -0.89 -1.70 17.95
N SER A 9 -0.57 -1.79 19.24
CA SER A 9 -0.68 -0.66 20.17
C SER A 9 0.30 0.49 19.87
N THR A 10 1.40 0.19 19.17
CA THR A 10 2.37 1.17 18.67
C THR A 10 2.67 0.93 17.19
N CYS A 11 2.89 2.02 16.46
CA CYS A 11 3.20 2.03 15.02
C CYS A 11 4.50 2.81 14.77
N GLY A 12 5.35 2.31 13.88
CA GLY A 12 6.61 2.98 13.52
C GLY A 12 6.42 4.14 12.55
N ASP A 13 5.44 4.03 11.67
CA ASP A 13 5.08 4.94 10.59
C ASP A 13 3.56 4.96 10.36
N ILE A 14 3.13 5.83 9.45
CA ILE A 14 1.73 6.02 9.05
C ILE A 14 1.59 5.64 7.58
N ASP A 15 0.96 4.48 7.31
CA ASP A 15 0.68 4.04 5.95
C ASP A 15 -0.74 4.39 5.53
N ILE A 16 -0.90 5.18 4.48
CA ILE A 16 -2.19 5.61 3.93
C ILE A 16 -2.34 5.08 2.51
N MET A 17 -3.51 4.51 2.22
CA MET A 17 -3.90 4.17 0.84
C MET A 17 -5.00 5.12 0.39
N VAL A 18 -4.85 5.64 -0.82
CA VAL A 18 -5.82 6.47 -1.52
C VAL A 18 -6.23 5.73 -2.79
N THR A 19 -7.53 5.53 -2.95
CA THR A 19 -8.10 4.89 -4.13
C THR A 19 -9.53 5.36 -4.28
N ARG A 20 -10.13 5.18 -5.47
CA ARG A 20 -11.46 5.69 -5.78
C ARG A 20 -12.21 4.74 -6.73
N PRO A 21 -13.43 4.31 -6.38
CA PRO A 21 -14.28 3.57 -7.31
C PRO A 21 -14.47 4.34 -8.63
N PRO A 22 -14.32 3.70 -9.80
CA PRO A 22 -14.47 4.36 -11.10
C PRO A 22 -15.92 4.39 -11.62
N ASP A 23 -16.91 4.12 -10.77
CA ASP A 23 -18.32 3.94 -11.14
C ASP A 23 -18.95 5.14 -11.89
N ASP A 24 -18.42 6.35 -11.69
CA ASP A 24 -18.85 7.58 -12.35
C ASP A 24 -17.95 8.00 -13.53
N GLY A 25 -17.10 7.08 -14.02
CA GLY A 25 -16.17 7.30 -15.13
C GLY A 25 -14.95 8.15 -14.78
N ARG A 26 -14.75 8.51 -13.50
CA ARG A 26 -13.56 9.24 -13.03
C ARG A 26 -12.64 8.31 -12.24
N THR A 27 -11.39 8.72 -12.09
CA THR A 27 -10.39 8.00 -11.28
C THR A 27 -9.81 8.94 -10.22
N HIS A 28 -8.85 8.45 -9.43
CA HIS A 28 -8.06 9.28 -8.51
C HIS A 28 -6.79 9.87 -9.16
N ALA A 29 -6.65 9.84 -10.49
CA ALA A 29 -5.52 10.47 -11.18
C ALA A 29 -5.31 11.93 -10.73
N GLY A 30 -4.07 12.31 -10.47
CA GLY A 30 -3.73 13.66 -10.02
C GLY A 30 -4.18 14.03 -8.60
N ILE A 31 -4.75 13.09 -7.81
CA ILE A 31 -5.17 13.41 -6.43
C ILE A 31 -3.97 13.64 -5.51
N LEU A 32 -2.90 12.86 -5.69
CA LEU A 32 -1.79 12.86 -4.74
C LEU A 32 -1.03 14.19 -4.74
N PRO A 33 -0.69 14.82 -5.88
CA PRO A 33 -0.13 16.16 -5.89
C PRO A 33 -0.99 17.20 -5.15
N LYS A 34 -2.32 17.17 -5.34
CA LYS A 34 -3.27 18.09 -4.69
C LYS A 34 -3.31 17.87 -3.17
N LEU A 35 -3.37 16.62 -2.75
CA LEU A 35 -3.33 16.24 -1.33
C LEU A 35 -2.03 16.70 -0.67
N LEU A 36 -0.87 16.41 -1.29
CA LEU A 36 0.42 16.81 -0.76
C LEU A 36 0.58 18.32 -0.67
N SER A 37 0.08 19.06 -1.67
CA SER A 37 0.05 20.53 -1.62
C SER A 37 -0.75 21.04 -0.42
N ALA A 38 -1.97 20.51 -0.19
CA ALA A 38 -2.80 20.89 0.95
C ALA A 38 -2.14 20.53 2.30
N LEU A 39 -1.55 19.34 2.42
CA LEU A 39 -0.87 18.90 3.64
C LEU A 39 0.37 19.74 3.96
N ARG A 40 1.11 20.18 2.94
CA ARG A 40 2.25 21.11 3.10
C ARG A 40 1.77 22.50 3.51
N SER A 41 0.74 23.04 2.86
CA SER A 41 0.13 24.32 3.24
C SER A 41 -0.41 24.31 4.66
N ALA A 42 -0.89 23.17 5.15
CA ALA A 42 -1.33 22.98 6.53
C ALA A 42 -0.17 22.75 7.54
N GLY A 43 1.09 22.69 7.08
CA GLY A 43 2.24 22.41 7.93
C GLY A 43 2.28 20.98 8.49
N ILE A 44 1.49 20.07 7.92
CA ILE A 44 1.42 18.66 8.37
C ILE A 44 2.61 17.90 7.81
N ILE A 45 2.87 18.01 6.50
CA ILE A 45 4.07 17.46 5.87
C ILE A 45 5.21 18.46 6.04
N THR A 46 6.32 18.00 6.59
CA THR A 46 7.48 18.83 6.94
C THR A 46 8.68 18.57 6.04
N GLU A 47 8.93 17.32 5.64
CA GLU A 47 10.04 16.96 4.76
C GLU A 47 9.63 15.85 3.77
N ASP A 48 10.16 15.93 2.55
CA ASP A 48 9.99 14.91 1.52
C ASP A 48 11.18 13.94 1.54
N LEU A 49 10.93 12.63 1.69
CA LEU A 49 11.95 11.58 1.60
C LEU A 49 11.96 10.91 0.22
N LEU A 50 10.78 10.83 -0.40
CA LEU A 50 10.57 10.40 -1.78
C LEU A 50 9.45 11.25 -2.38
N SER A 51 9.83 12.19 -3.23
CA SER A 51 8.90 13.05 -3.97
C SER A 51 8.30 12.32 -5.18
N LEU A 52 7.17 12.83 -5.64
CA LEU A 52 6.51 12.35 -6.86
C LEU A 52 7.41 12.62 -8.07
N ALA A 53 7.59 11.63 -8.94
CA ALA A 53 8.23 11.87 -10.22
C ALA A 53 7.35 12.79 -11.09
N PRO A 54 7.91 13.74 -11.86
CA PRO A 54 7.12 14.70 -12.64
C PRO A 54 6.13 14.04 -13.61
N ASP A 55 6.55 12.92 -14.22
CA ASP A 55 5.79 12.10 -15.16
C ASP A 55 4.76 11.18 -14.48
N ALA A 56 4.87 10.96 -13.17
CA ALA A 56 3.96 10.11 -12.39
C ALA A 56 2.82 10.87 -11.72
N THR A 57 2.68 12.18 -11.98
CA THR A 57 1.70 13.05 -11.31
C THR A 57 0.25 12.63 -11.57
N ASP A 58 -0.06 12.22 -12.79
CA ASP A 58 -1.37 11.70 -13.20
C ASP A 58 -1.45 10.16 -13.18
N SER A 59 -0.40 9.48 -12.72
CA SER A 59 -0.40 8.02 -12.59
C SER A 59 -1.45 7.56 -11.58
N LEU A 60 -2.13 6.46 -11.90
CA LEU A 60 -3.03 5.79 -10.96
C LEU A 60 -2.27 5.05 -9.86
N GLU A 61 -1.00 4.67 -10.10
CA GLU A 61 -0.13 4.07 -9.10
C GLU A 61 1.05 5.00 -8.82
N VAL A 62 1.07 5.58 -7.63
CA VAL A 62 2.13 6.47 -7.20
C VAL A 62 2.30 6.41 -5.69
N THR A 63 3.55 6.49 -5.22
CA THR A 63 3.89 6.44 -3.80
C THR A 63 4.63 7.72 -3.40
N TYR A 64 4.24 8.29 -2.28
CA TYR A 64 4.94 9.37 -1.59
C TYR A 64 5.47 8.87 -0.26
N ARG A 65 6.67 9.32 0.13
CA ARG A 65 7.22 9.10 1.47
C ARG A 65 7.76 10.40 2.03
N GLY A 66 7.47 10.69 3.29
CA GLY A 66 7.95 11.89 3.95
C GLY A 66 7.91 11.83 5.45
N LEU A 67 8.13 12.99 6.05
CA LEU A 67 7.96 13.23 7.47
C LEU A 67 6.74 14.14 7.69
N CYS A 68 5.99 13.86 8.74
CA CYS A 68 4.87 14.68 9.16
C CYS A 68 4.85 14.93 10.66
N VAL A 69 4.14 15.98 11.07
CA VAL A 69 3.82 16.30 12.45
C VAL A 69 2.31 16.35 12.65
N CYS A 70 1.86 16.03 13.85
CA CYS A 70 0.44 16.17 14.19
C CYS A 70 0.13 17.66 14.39
N PRO A 71 -0.84 18.25 13.65
CA PRO A 71 -1.15 19.66 13.80
C PRO A 71 -1.71 19.94 15.20
N THR A 72 -1.25 21.02 15.83
CA THR A 72 -1.75 21.46 17.14
C THR A 72 -3.16 22.02 16.98
N LYS A 73 -4.09 21.61 17.84
CA LYS A 73 -5.43 22.23 17.88
C LYS A 73 -5.33 23.67 18.41
N PRO A 74 -6.11 24.63 17.88
CA PRO A 74 -6.19 25.97 18.45
C PRO A 74 -6.56 25.90 19.94
N GLY A 75 -5.79 26.56 20.81
CA GLY A 75 -6.03 26.57 22.25
C GLY A 75 -5.47 25.38 23.03
N GLN A 76 -4.78 24.42 22.39
CA GLN A 76 -3.92 23.47 23.12
C GLN A 76 -2.47 23.95 23.02
N GLU A 77 -1.89 24.32 24.16
CA GLU A 77 -0.44 24.51 24.25
C GLU A 77 0.22 23.20 23.80
N SER A 78 1.04 23.31 22.76
CA SER A 78 1.85 22.21 22.24
C SER A 78 2.68 21.63 23.39
N PRO A 79 2.36 20.44 23.93
CA PRO A 79 3.38 19.72 24.68
C PRO A 79 4.47 19.41 23.65
N SER A 80 5.72 19.26 24.08
CA SER A 80 6.86 18.94 23.19
C SER A 80 6.62 17.74 22.24
N ARG A 81 5.57 16.92 22.48
CA ARG A 81 5.06 15.87 21.58
C ARG A 81 4.55 16.34 20.21
N SER A 82 4.05 17.56 20.07
CA SER A 82 3.58 18.12 18.78
C SER A 82 4.71 18.37 17.77
N GLN A 83 5.98 18.27 18.19
CA GLN A 83 7.14 18.43 17.32
C GLN A 83 7.76 17.10 16.89
N ILE A 84 7.25 15.96 17.37
CA ILE A 84 7.82 14.67 16.99
C ILE A 84 7.42 14.36 15.56
N ARG A 85 8.40 14.42 14.66
CA ARG A 85 8.26 13.98 13.28
C ARG A 85 8.02 12.48 13.22
N ARG A 86 7.06 12.07 12.41
CA ARG A 86 6.73 10.67 12.11
C ARG A 86 6.86 10.42 10.62
N ARG A 87 7.27 9.21 10.23
CA ARG A 87 7.25 8.84 8.81
C ARG A 87 5.80 8.66 8.36
N ILE A 88 5.51 9.14 7.17
CA ILE A 88 4.24 8.99 6.48
C ILE A 88 4.49 8.48 5.07
N ASP A 89 3.80 7.40 4.72
CA ASP A 89 3.83 6.78 3.41
C ASP A 89 2.40 6.84 2.84
N ILE A 90 2.24 7.45 1.67
CA ILE A 90 0.95 7.58 0.99
C ILE A 90 1.04 6.88 -0.35
N LEU A 91 0.21 5.85 -0.53
CA LEU A 91 0.05 5.10 -1.76
C LEU A 91 -1.26 5.52 -2.43
N ALA A 92 -1.19 6.02 -3.66
CA ALA A 92 -2.35 6.05 -4.55
C ALA A 92 -2.31 4.82 -5.46
N ILE A 93 -3.42 4.08 -5.57
CA ILE A 93 -3.48 2.83 -6.36
C ILE A 93 -4.86 2.65 -7.04
N PRO A 94 -4.95 2.04 -8.25
CA PRO A 94 -6.24 1.70 -8.87
C PRO A 94 -7.19 0.98 -7.92
N TRP A 95 -8.49 1.27 -8.06
CA TRP A 95 -9.55 0.66 -7.25
C TRP A 95 -9.55 -0.85 -7.37
N GLU A 96 -9.27 -1.32 -8.58
CA GLU A 96 -9.23 -2.71 -8.99
C GLU A 96 -8.11 -3.46 -8.26
N SER A 97 -7.05 -2.77 -7.82
CA SER A 97 -5.89 -3.35 -7.14
C SER A 97 -5.95 -3.27 -5.62
N ARG A 98 -7.01 -2.70 -5.04
CA ARG A 98 -7.08 -2.37 -3.60
C ARG A 98 -6.90 -3.59 -2.68
N GLY A 99 -7.44 -4.75 -3.03
CA GLY A 99 -7.34 -5.97 -2.22
C GLY A 99 -5.89 -6.48 -2.14
N ALA A 100 -5.23 -6.57 -3.30
CA ALA A 100 -3.82 -6.95 -3.36
C ALA A 100 -2.90 -5.94 -2.66
N ALA A 101 -3.18 -4.64 -2.80
CA ALA A 101 -2.46 -3.59 -2.08
C ALA A 101 -2.68 -3.71 -0.56
N LEU A 102 -3.91 -3.96 -0.11
CA LEU A 102 -4.19 -4.17 1.30
C LEU A 102 -3.39 -5.33 1.86
N ILE A 103 -3.29 -6.47 1.16
CA ILE A 103 -2.39 -7.57 1.59
C ILE A 103 -0.94 -7.05 1.68
N TYR A 104 -0.45 -6.46 0.58
CA TYR A 104 0.95 -6.03 0.47
C TYR A 104 1.37 -5.03 1.56
N PHE A 105 0.55 -4.02 1.81
CA PHE A 105 0.89 -2.91 2.71
C PHE A 105 0.30 -3.07 4.11
N THR A 106 -0.60 -4.03 4.35
CA THR A 106 -0.97 -4.41 5.73
C THR A 106 0.12 -5.26 6.36
N GLY A 107 0.78 -6.14 5.60
CA GLY A 107 1.77 -7.06 6.15
C GLY A 107 1.16 -8.11 7.10
N ASP A 108 1.95 -8.78 7.94
CA ASP A 108 3.40 -8.58 8.10
C ASP A 108 4.25 -9.13 6.92
N ASP A 109 5.55 -8.85 6.93
CA ASP A 109 6.46 -9.24 5.85
C ASP A 109 6.61 -10.75 5.69
N ILE A 110 6.58 -11.51 6.80
CA ILE A 110 6.63 -12.98 6.81
C ILE A 110 5.32 -13.55 6.23
N PHE A 111 4.18 -12.99 6.63
CA PHE A 111 2.87 -13.35 6.09
C PHE A 111 2.81 -13.13 4.57
N ASN A 112 3.23 -11.94 4.12
CA ASN A 112 3.29 -11.59 2.71
C ASN A 112 4.25 -12.47 1.91
N ARG A 113 5.44 -12.75 2.47
CA ARG A 113 6.41 -13.67 1.86
C ARG A 113 5.81 -15.07 1.72
N SER A 114 5.12 -15.56 2.75
CA SER A 114 4.48 -16.88 2.74
C SER A 114 3.37 -16.98 1.71
N LEU A 115 2.50 -15.96 1.60
CA LEU A 115 1.47 -15.89 0.55
C LEU A 115 2.09 -15.89 -0.86
N ARG A 116 3.14 -15.09 -1.10
CA ARG A 116 3.83 -15.07 -2.39
C ARG A 116 4.49 -16.42 -2.71
N LEU A 117 5.08 -17.08 -1.74
CA LEU A 117 5.64 -18.43 -1.91
C LEU A 117 4.55 -19.45 -2.26
N LYS A 118 3.40 -19.40 -1.60
CA LYS A 118 2.23 -20.25 -1.91
C LYS A 118 1.73 -19.98 -3.33
N ALA A 119 1.54 -18.72 -3.71
CA ALA A 119 1.15 -18.33 -5.07
C ALA A 119 2.12 -18.89 -6.12
N ASN A 120 3.43 -18.70 -5.92
CA ASN A 120 4.45 -19.22 -6.83
C ASN A 120 4.40 -20.75 -6.96
N LYS A 121 4.17 -21.49 -5.88
CA LYS A 121 4.01 -22.97 -5.93
C LYS A 121 2.77 -23.39 -6.72
N MET A 122 1.76 -22.54 -6.80
CA MET A 122 0.53 -22.77 -7.57
C MET A 122 0.63 -22.26 -9.01
N GLY A 123 1.80 -21.76 -9.44
CA GLY A 123 1.98 -21.20 -10.79
C GLY A 123 1.54 -19.74 -10.93
N TYR A 124 1.18 -19.09 -9.82
CA TYR A 124 0.75 -17.69 -9.81
C TYR A 124 1.87 -16.73 -9.38
N SER A 125 1.67 -15.43 -9.62
CA SER A 125 2.52 -14.35 -9.13
C SER A 125 1.67 -13.33 -8.38
N LEU A 126 1.86 -13.22 -7.06
CA LEU A 126 1.20 -12.21 -6.23
C LEU A 126 2.09 -10.97 -6.04
N ASN A 127 1.56 -9.78 -6.30
CA ASN A 127 2.20 -8.49 -6.02
C ASN A 127 1.16 -7.47 -5.50
N GLN A 128 1.53 -6.19 -5.36
CA GLN A 128 0.62 -5.14 -4.85
C GLN A 128 -0.55 -4.80 -5.78
N ARG A 129 -0.47 -5.19 -7.06
CA ARG A 129 -1.49 -4.91 -8.07
C ARG A 129 -2.52 -6.02 -8.19
N GLY A 130 -2.16 -7.25 -7.84
CA GLY A 130 -3.01 -8.41 -8.04
C GLY A 130 -2.30 -9.75 -7.89
N LEU A 131 -3.10 -10.81 -8.03
CA LEU A 131 -2.68 -12.17 -8.28
C LEU A 131 -2.75 -12.42 -9.80
N PHE A 132 -1.64 -12.89 -10.36
CA PHE A 132 -1.49 -13.06 -11.80
C PHE A 132 -1.24 -14.53 -12.16
N GLU A 133 -1.85 -14.98 -13.25
CA GLU A 133 -1.59 -16.27 -13.89
C GLU A 133 -0.83 -16.09 -15.21
N GLY A 134 -0.09 -17.12 -15.64
CA GLY A 134 0.59 -17.11 -16.94
C GLY A 134 1.83 -16.21 -16.99
N VAL A 135 2.34 -15.76 -15.84
CA VAL A 135 3.58 -14.97 -15.74
C VAL A 135 4.77 -15.82 -16.14
N VAL A 136 5.33 -15.54 -17.31
CA VAL A 136 6.57 -16.19 -17.77
C VAL A 136 7.78 -15.38 -17.29
N ARG A 137 8.80 -16.10 -16.87
CA ARG A 137 10.08 -15.55 -16.39
C ARG A 137 11.22 -16.08 -17.25
N SER A 138 12.30 -15.31 -17.34
CA SER A 138 13.50 -15.76 -18.04
C SER A 138 14.05 -17.04 -17.39
N LEU A 139 14.57 -17.93 -18.23
CA LEU A 139 15.24 -19.15 -17.80
C LEU A 139 16.63 -18.85 -17.20
N GLU A 140 17.28 -17.79 -17.67
CA GLU A 140 18.59 -17.33 -17.21
C GLU A 140 18.48 -16.56 -15.89
N ASP A 141 17.43 -15.74 -15.75
CA ASP A 141 17.14 -14.99 -14.53
C ASP A 141 15.65 -14.99 -14.21
N ARG A 142 15.28 -15.76 -13.17
CA ARG A 142 13.88 -15.87 -12.72
C ARG A 142 13.35 -14.58 -12.07
N ALA A 143 14.20 -13.58 -11.80
CA ALA A 143 13.75 -12.25 -11.40
C ALA A 143 13.13 -11.47 -12.57
N ILE A 144 13.55 -11.76 -13.81
CA ILE A 144 13.09 -11.07 -15.00
C ILE A 144 11.79 -11.71 -15.50
N LYS A 145 10.72 -10.91 -15.55
CA LYS A 145 9.44 -11.30 -16.17
C LYS A 145 9.48 -10.98 -17.66
N THR A 146 9.20 -11.98 -18.50
CA THR A 146 9.11 -11.80 -19.96
C THR A 146 7.69 -11.47 -20.40
N ASN A 147 6.70 -11.72 -19.55
CA ASN A 147 5.34 -11.20 -19.70
C ASN A 147 4.73 -10.81 -18.34
N ALA A 148 3.67 -9.99 -18.36
CA ALA A 148 2.99 -9.55 -17.14
C ALA A 148 1.99 -10.58 -16.58
N GLY A 149 1.59 -11.56 -17.38
CA GLY A 149 0.48 -12.47 -17.10
C GLY A 149 -0.89 -11.79 -17.18
N ASN A 150 -1.93 -12.53 -16.80
CA ASN A 150 -3.30 -12.03 -16.67
C ASN A 150 -3.66 -11.91 -15.20
N VAL A 151 -4.31 -10.82 -14.81
CA VAL A 151 -4.86 -10.69 -13.45
C VAL A 151 -6.04 -11.65 -13.29
N ILE A 152 -6.04 -12.40 -12.18
CA ILE A 152 -7.11 -13.35 -11.85
C ILE A 152 -7.84 -13.00 -10.56
N ALA A 153 -7.25 -12.14 -9.72
CA ALA A 153 -7.87 -11.54 -8.54
C ALA A 153 -7.06 -10.32 -8.10
N SER A 154 -7.71 -9.28 -7.62
CA SER A 154 -7.01 -8.06 -7.20
C SER A 154 -7.83 -7.16 -6.27
N GLU A 155 -9.16 -7.20 -6.40
CA GLU A 155 -10.05 -6.23 -5.76
C GLU A 155 -10.29 -6.47 -4.28
N THR A 156 -10.38 -7.73 -3.85
CA THR A 156 -10.64 -8.08 -2.45
C THR A 156 -9.53 -8.99 -1.92
N GLU A 157 -9.27 -8.88 -0.62
CA GLU A 157 -8.28 -9.76 0.01
C GLU A 157 -8.81 -11.20 -0.01
N GLU A 158 -10.10 -11.37 0.29
CA GLU A 158 -10.87 -12.61 0.39
C GLU A 158 -10.80 -13.43 -0.89
N GLU A 159 -10.91 -12.79 -2.05
CA GLU A 159 -10.80 -13.46 -3.35
C GLU A 159 -9.42 -14.06 -3.55
N ILE A 160 -8.35 -13.32 -3.21
CA ILE A 160 -6.97 -13.78 -3.30
C ILE A 160 -6.73 -14.95 -2.34
N PHE A 161 -7.21 -14.85 -1.10
CA PHE A 161 -7.14 -15.95 -0.12
C PHE A 161 -7.81 -17.23 -0.63
N ARG A 162 -9.03 -17.09 -1.17
CA ARG A 162 -9.81 -18.19 -1.74
C ARG A 162 -9.08 -18.90 -2.87
N ILE A 163 -8.55 -18.17 -3.85
CA ILE A 163 -7.80 -18.76 -4.98
C ILE A 163 -6.53 -19.46 -4.51
N LEU A 164 -5.84 -18.90 -3.52
CA LEU A 164 -4.63 -19.52 -2.95
C LEU A 164 -4.92 -20.70 -2.00
N GLY A 165 -6.19 -21.01 -1.74
CA GLY A 165 -6.61 -22.05 -0.80
C GLY A 165 -6.12 -21.79 0.62
N VAL A 166 -6.05 -20.50 1.01
CA VAL A 166 -5.64 -20.06 2.35
C VAL A 166 -6.91 -19.63 3.08
N PRO A 167 -7.17 -20.09 4.32
CA PRO A 167 -8.28 -19.60 5.12
C PRO A 167 -8.23 -18.08 5.27
N TRP A 168 -9.39 -17.45 5.41
CA TRP A 168 -9.45 -16.03 5.73
C TRP A 168 -8.73 -15.77 7.06
N VAL A 169 -7.84 -14.77 7.05
CA VAL A 169 -7.10 -14.32 8.25
C VAL A 169 -7.30 -12.83 8.38
N GLU A 170 -7.91 -12.42 9.50
CA GLU A 170 -8.13 -11.03 9.81
C GLU A 170 -6.82 -10.27 9.93
N ALA A 171 -6.81 -8.99 9.59
CA ALA A 171 -5.57 -8.19 9.55
C ALA A 171 -4.77 -8.24 10.87
N HIS A 172 -5.45 -8.30 12.01
CA HIS A 172 -4.83 -8.35 13.33
C HIS A 172 -4.25 -9.73 13.71
N GLU A 173 -4.63 -10.78 13.00
CA GLU A 173 -4.15 -12.16 13.20
C GLU A 173 -2.98 -12.50 12.27
N ARG A 174 -2.70 -11.66 11.27
CA ARG A 174 -1.62 -11.88 10.29
C ARG A 174 -0.23 -11.77 10.90
N ALA A 175 -0.12 -11.20 12.10
CA ALA A 175 1.15 -11.05 12.81
C ALA A 175 1.66 -12.42 13.28
N VAL A 176 2.69 -12.94 12.61
CA VAL A 176 3.38 -14.14 13.06
C VAL A 176 4.04 -13.81 14.40
N ARG A 177 3.61 -14.49 15.48
CA ARG A 177 4.34 -14.45 16.75
C ARG A 177 5.70 -15.12 16.52
N GLY A 178 6.76 -14.33 16.55
CA GLY A 178 8.13 -14.82 16.66
C GLY A 178 8.39 -15.37 18.06
#